data_AF-A0AAU3GEQ5-F1
#
_entry.id   AF-A0AAU3GEQ5-F1
#
_cell.length_a   1.000
_cell.length_b   1.000
_cell.length_c   1.000
_cell.angle_alpha   90.00
_cell.angle_beta   90.00
_cell.angle_gamma   90.00
#
_symmetry.space_group_name_H-M   'P 1'
#
loop_
_entity.id
_entity.type
_entity.pdbx_description
1 polymer ?
#
loop_
_entity_poly.entity_id
_entity_poly.type
_entity_poly.pdbx_seq_one_letter_code
_entity_poly.pdbx_strand_id
1 'polypeptide(L)'
;MRGIWLVAMLVTLAACGTEPAATAPAMRYQADGTVLANAQHGPQLCANVAESLPPQCGGPDIIGWDWNAVEHSAQGGVRWGEYHVVGTWDGERLTLTEPPRPAGRRDARGDRSAFTTPCPRPAGGWRPVDPAKATEEAMAAAIARAEKLPGYGGSWLDQSYLEEIDGFDPGDPRSVERLANDPKRLVLNLRFTGDPTVHERAIREVWGGGLCLSRAQRSAAELRSLQERAQKEIKGMYSASADERAGHVTIGVWVATPQLQREVDDKYGKGLVVLEGFLTPVGS
;
A
#
# COMPACT_ATOMS: atom_id res chain seq x y z
N MET A 1 -64.76 68.75 -10.20
CA MET A 1 -65.04 67.39 -9.67
C MET A 1 -64.22 66.39 -10.46
N ARG A 2 -63.46 65.52 -9.77
CA ARG A 2 -62.65 64.39 -10.28
C ARG A 2 -61.43 64.82 -11.11
N GLY A 3 -60.18 64.46 -10.81
CA GLY A 3 -59.58 63.56 -9.84
C GLY A 3 -58.17 63.25 -10.37
N ILE A 4 -57.14 63.58 -9.58
CA ILE A 4 -55.70 63.30 -9.77
C ILE A 4 -55.47 61.80 -9.95
N TRP A 5 -54.50 61.34 -10.76
CA TRP A 5 -53.54 60.26 -10.44
C TRP A 5 -52.36 60.31 -11.41
N LEU A 6 -51.27 60.98 -11.00
CA LEU A 6 -49.94 60.87 -11.60
C LEU A 6 -49.24 59.67 -10.93
N VAL A 7 -48.98 58.61 -11.70
CA VAL A 7 -48.18 57.46 -11.24
C VAL A 7 -46.71 57.79 -11.48
N ALA A 8 -45.98 58.08 -10.40
CA ALA A 8 -44.53 58.18 -10.42
C ALA A 8 -43.93 56.76 -10.37
N MET A 9 -43.32 56.33 -11.48
CA MET A 9 -42.52 55.10 -11.52
C MET A 9 -41.14 55.37 -10.88
N LEU A 10 -40.95 54.86 -9.67
CA LEU A 10 -39.63 54.69 -9.06
C LEU A 10 -38.91 53.52 -9.74
N VAL A 11 -37.85 53.83 -10.48
CA VAL A 11 -36.89 52.82 -10.97
C VAL A 11 -35.91 52.54 -9.85
N THR A 12 -36.12 51.44 -9.11
CA THR A 12 -35.14 50.91 -8.16
C THR A 12 -34.05 50.17 -8.94
N LEU A 13 -32.86 50.76 -9.02
CA LEU A 13 -31.63 50.06 -9.41
C LEU A 13 -31.34 48.98 -8.37
N ALA A 14 -31.73 47.74 -8.65
CA ALA A 14 -31.27 46.57 -7.92
C ALA A 14 -29.80 46.35 -8.31
N ALA A 15 -28.89 46.83 -7.46
CA ALA A 15 -27.49 46.42 -7.51
C ALA A 15 -27.44 44.94 -7.11
N CYS A 16 -27.33 44.04 -8.10
CA CYS A 16 -26.91 42.67 -7.85
C CYS A 16 -25.49 42.72 -7.29
N GLY A 17 -25.37 42.66 -5.96
CA GLY A 17 -24.11 42.37 -5.31
C GLY A 17 -23.65 40.99 -5.77
N THR A 18 -22.57 40.95 -6.55
CA THR A 18 -21.78 39.74 -6.73
C THR A 18 -21.13 39.46 -5.38
N GLU A 19 -21.77 38.66 -4.54
CA GLU A 19 -21.07 38.03 -3.43
C GLU A 19 -19.88 37.26 -4.01
N PRO A 20 -18.64 37.49 -3.54
CA PRO A 20 -17.53 36.64 -3.89
C PRO A 20 -17.94 35.22 -3.49
N ALA A 21 -17.98 34.30 -4.44
CA ALA A 21 -18.09 32.89 -4.12
C ALA A 21 -17.03 32.59 -3.07
N ALA A 22 -17.45 32.29 -1.84
CA ALA A 22 -16.53 31.92 -0.78
C ALA A 22 -15.73 30.73 -1.31
N THR A 23 -14.45 30.96 -1.58
CA THR A 23 -13.54 29.90 -2.02
C THR A 23 -13.58 28.84 -0.95
N ALA A 24 -14.16 27.69 -1.26
CA ALA A 24 -14.17 26.56 -0.33
C ALA A 24 -12.72 26.36 0.16
N PRO A 25 -12.51 26.16 1.47
CA PRO A 25 -11.16 25.97 1.99
C PRO A 25 -10.50 24.83 1.23
N ALA A 26 -9.27 25.06 0.76
CA ALA A 26 -8.54 24.08 -0.02
C ALA A 26 -8.44 22.77 0.78
N MET A 27 -8.68 21.64 0.10
CA MET A 27 -8.55 20.32 0.70
C MET A 27 -7.14 20.17 1.27
N ARG A 28 -7.07 19.76 2.54
CA ARG A 28 -5.81 19.48 3.22
C ARG A 28 -5.56 17.99 3.22
N TYR A 29 -4.29 17.64 3.08
CA TYR A 29 -3.80 16.27 3.11
C TYR A 29 -2.76 16.10 4.21
N GLN A 30 -2.61 14.86 4.66
CA GLN A 30 -1.62 14.44 5.64
C GLN A 30 -0.89 13.17 5.19
N ALA A 31 0.35 13.01 5.63
CA ALA A 31 1.13 11.80 5.46
C ALA A 31 2.21 11.68 6.55
N ASP A 32 2.57 10.43 6.85
CA ASP A 32 3.77 10.08 7.61
C ASP A 32 4.82 9.56 6.63
N GLY A 33 6.02 10.14 6.64
CA GLY A 33 7.07 9.75 5.71
C GLY A 33 8.44 10.36 6.00
N THR A 34 9.44 9.86 5.29
CA THR A 34 10.78 10.46 5.33
C THR A 34 10.78 11.76 4.55
N VAL A 35 11.36 12.82 5.12
CA VAL A 35 11.71 14.03 4.38
C VAL A 35 13.22 14.06 4.20
N LEU A 36 13.68 14.31 2.96
CA LEU A 36 15.09 14.29 2.62
C LEU A 36 15.47 15.51 1.77
N ALA A 37 16.63 16.10 2.04
CA ALA A 37 17.26 17.11 1.21
C ALA A 37 18.73 16.77 0.97
N ASN A 38 19.27 17.15 -0.19
CA ASN A 38 20.67 16.95 -0.55
C ASN A 38 21.18 18.12 -1.43
N ALA A 39 22.33 17.95 -2.09
CA ALA A 39 22.90 18.99 -2.94
C ALA A 39 22.12 19.24 -4.25
N GLN A 40 21.30 18.28 -4.68
CA GLN A 40 20.55 18.31 -5.93
C GLN A 40 19.15 18.89 -5.77
N HIS A 41 18.54 18.71 -4.60
CA HIS A 41 17.18 19.19 -4.32
C HIS A 41 16.99 19.62 -2.87
N GLY A 42 15.99 20.49 -2.67
CA GLY A 42 15.49 20.88 -1.36
C GLY A 42 14.78 19.74 -0.63
N PRO A 43 14.01 20.04 0.44
CA PRO A 43 13.27 19.03 1.19
C PRO A 43 12.16 18.42 0.33
N GLN A 44 12.22 17.11 0.14
CA GLN A 44 11.23 16.33 -0.58
C GLN A 44 10.61 15.26 0.32
N LEU A 45 9.32 15.01 0.14
CA LEU A 45 8.57 13.96 0.84
C LEU A 45 8.75 12.62 0.12
N CYS A 46 9.31 11.63 0.81
CA CYS A 46 9.65 10.35 0.21
C CYS A 46 8.62 9.27 0.55
N ALA A 47 8.01 8.70 -0.50
CA ALA A 47 7.12 7.54 -0.36
C ALA A 47 7.88 6.21 -0.33
N ASN A 48 9.05 6.16 -0.99
CA ASN A 48 9.95 5.01 -0.99
C ASN A 48 11.36 5.47 -0.61
N VAL A 49 12.04 4.73 0.26
CA VAL A 49 13.38 5.05 0.76
C VAL A 49 14.29 3.85 0.57
N ALA A 50 15.48 4.07 0.00
CA ALA A 50 16.49 3.03 -0.16
C ALA A 50 17.21 2.74 1.16
N GLU A 51 17.53 1.47 1.40
CA GLU A 51 18.31 1.03 2.55
C GLU A 51 19.80 1.43 2.39
N SER A 52 20.14 2.64 2.84
CA SER A 52 21.51 3.16 2.82
C SER A 52 21.76 4.20 3.93
N LEU A 53 23.03 4.52 4.18
CA LEU A 53 23.42 5.59 5.11
C LEU A 53 24.47 6.51 4.45
N PRO A 54 24.11 7.75 4.05
CA PRO A 54 22.78 8.38 4.18
C PRO A 54 21.72 7.70 3.30
N PRO A 55 20.42 7.81 3.66
CA PRO A 55 19.33 7.27 2.85
C PRO A 55 19.25 7.97 1.49
N GLN A 56 18.61 7.32 0.53
CA GLN A 56 18.33 7.88 -0.78
C GLN A 56 16.84 7.75 -1.10
N CYS A 57 16.23 8.85 -1.50
CA CYS A 57 14.86 8.91 -1.96
C CYS A 57 14.59 10.21 -2.72
N GLY A 58 13.43 10.28 -3.35
CA GLY A 58 12.91 11.48 -3.98
C GLY A 58 11.39 11.49 -3.96
N GLY A 59 10.82 12.65 -4.21
CA GLY A 59 9.37 12.85 -4.23
C GLY A 59 9.03 14.32 -4.45
N PRO A 60 7.80 14.75 -4.12
CA PRO A 60 7.41 16.13 -4.30
C PRO A 60 8.14 17.05 -3.34
N ASP A 61 8.39 18.27 -3.81
CA ASP A 61 8.94 19.33 -2.99
C ASP A 61 7.97 19.70 -1.88
N ILE A 62 8.52 20.01 -0.70
CA ILE A 62 7.76 20.51 0.44
C ILE A 62 7.99 22.01 0.57
N ILE A 63 6.93 22.79 0.38
CA ILE A 63 6.96 24.24 0.52
C ILE A 63 6.66 24.63 1.97
N GLY A 64 7.45 25.56 2.52
CA GLY A 64 7.34 26.02 3.91
C GLY A 64 8.15 25.19 4.90
N TRP A 65 9.06 24.33 4.43
CA TRP A 65 9.93 23.52 5.29
C TRP A 65 11.09 24.33 5.89
N ASP A 66 11.38 24.10 7.17
CA ASP A 66 12.55 24.66 7.87
C ASP A 66 13.26 23.57 8.69
N TRP A 67 14.50 23.26 8.31
CA TRP A 67 15.34 22.28 9.01
C TRP A 67 15.75 22.72 10.42
N ASN A 68 15.67 24.02 10.75
CA ASN A 68 15.97 24.50 12.09
C ASN A 68 14.79 24.32 13.06
N ALA A 69 13.59 24.04 12.54
CA ALA A 69 12.39 23.84 13.33
C ALA A 69 12.15 22.36 13.70
N VAL A 70 13.01 21.45 13.24
CA VAL A 70 12.84 20.00 13.44
C VAL A 70 14.15 19.30 13.79
N GLU A 71 14.06 18.25 14.61
CA GLU A 71 15.16 17.31 14.78
C GLU A 71 15.40 16.54 13.47
N HIS A 72 16.66 16.34 13.11
CA HIS A 72 17.04 15.65 11.89
C HIS A 72 18.45 15.05 11.99
N SER A 73 18.70 14.05 11.15
CA SER A 73 20.04 13.53 10.90
C SER A 73 20.69 14.26 9.73
N ALA A 74 22.01 14.38 9.76
CA ALA A 74 22.78 14.98 8.68
C ALA A 74 24.12 14.28 8.48
N GLN A 75 24.41 13.86 7.24
CA GLN A 75 25.68 13.24 6.87
C GLN A 75 25.95 13.45 5.38
N GLY A 76 27.18 13.79 5.03
CA GLY A 76 27.60 13.86 3.61
C GLY A 76 26.80 14.87 2.78
N GLY A 77 26.31 15.96 3.38
CA GLY A 77 25.47 16.95 2.70
C GLY A 77 24.00 16.55 2.52
N VAL A 78 23.59 15.40 3.05
CA VAL A 78 22.20 14.93 3.09
C VAL A 78 21.62 15.24 4.47
N ARG A 79 20.39 15.77 4.52
CA ARG A 79 19.58 15.92 5.73
C ARG A 79 18.32 15.07 5.61
N TRP A 80 17.95 14.35 6.67
CA TRP A 80 16.75 13.52 6.66
C TRP A 80 16.16 13.31 8.06
N GLY A 81 14.88 12.95 8.09
CA GLY A 81 14.15 12.51 9.27
C GLY A 81 12.77 11.96 8.89
N GLU A 82 12.03 11.44 9.87
CA GLU A 82 10.66 10.94 9.68
C GLU A 82 9.65 11.88 10.32
N TYR A 83 8.66 12.30 9.52
CA TYR A 83 7.74 13.36 9.91
C TYR A 83 6.30 13.05 9.52
N HIS A 84 5.41 13.56 10.36
CA HIS A 84 4.03 13.81 10.01
C HIS A 84 3.91 15.21 9.41
N VAL A 85 3.41 15.28 8.18
CA VAL A 85 3.22 16.53 7.43
C VAL A 85 1.75 16.76 7.12
N VAL A 86 1.31 18.02 7.19
CA VAL A 86 -0.05 18.44 6.82
C VAL A 86 0.02 19.65 5.91
N GLY A 87 -0.65 19.60 4.76
CA GLY A 87 -0.56 20.65 3.77
C GLY A 87 -1.61 20.61 2.67
N THR A 88 -1.48 21.50 1.70
CA THR A 88 -2.25 21.52 0.45
C THR A 88 -1.42 20.91 -0.69
N TRP A 89 -2.09 20.21 -1.60
CA TRP A 89 -1.47 19.52 -2.73
C TRP A 89 -1.92 20.15 -4.04
N ASP A 90 -0.97 20.56 -4.88
CA ASP A 90 -1.24 21.21 -6.18
C ASP A 90 -1.07 20.26 -7.39
N GLY A 91 -0.70 19.00 -7.14
CA GLY A 91 -0.36 18.03 -8.19
C GLY A 91 1.13 17.78 -8.36
N GLU A 92 1.97 18.66 -7.84
CA GLU A 92 3.44 18.61 -7.95
C GLU A 92 4.15 18.78 -6.60
N ARG A 93 3.62 19.65 -5.73
CA ARG A 93 4.24 20.06 -4.47
C ARG A 93 3.25 20.01 -3.31
N LEU A 94 3.78 19.71 -2.12
CA LEU A 94 3.03 19.79 -0.87
C LEU A 94 3.38 21.11 -0.17
N THR A 95 2.40 22.00 -0.01
CA THR A 95 2.60 23.25 0.74
C THR A 95 2.09 23.07 2.16
N LEU A 96 3.00 23.15 3.15
CA LEU A 96 2.67 22.96 4.56
C LEU A 96 1.65 24.00 5.04
N THR A 97 0.64 23.53 5.75
CA THR A 97 -0.35 24.38 6.43
C THR A 97 -0.22 24.32 7.95
N GLU A 98 0.58 23.39 8.47
CA GLU A 98 0.89 23.22 9.89
C GLU A 98 2.38 22.93 10.05
N PRO A 99 3.00 23.27 11.19
CA PRO A 99 4.37 22.84 11.49
C PRO A 99 4.50 21.31 11.43
N PRO A 100 5.56 20.78 10.81
CA PRO A 100 5.80 19.34 10.78
C PRO A 100 6.04 18.82 12.20
N ARG A 101 5.62 17.57 12.44
CA ARG A 101 5.80 16.88 13.72
C ARG A 101 6.58 15.58 13.49
N PRO A 102 7.20 14.99 14.52
CA PRO A 102 7.70 13.62 14.41
C PRO A 102 6.59 12.69 13.90
N ALA A 103 6.93 11.78 12.99
CA ALA A 103 5.97 10.78 12.52
C ALA A 103 5.40 9.98 13.69
N GLY A 104 4.12 9.58 13.58
CA GLY A 104 3.56 8.61 14.52
C GLY A 104 4.32 7.30 14.45
N ARG A 105 4.30 6.51 15.53
CA ARG A 105 4.81 5.13 15.46
C ARG A 105 3.90 4.38 14.48
N ARG A 106 4.39 4.13 13.27
CA ARG A 106 3.68 3.25 12.33
C ARG A 106 3.53 1.90 13.03
N ASP A 107 2.30 1.40 13.14
CA ASP A 107 2.10 0.03 13.62
C ASP A 107 2.77 -0.90 12.60
N ALA A 108 4.00 -1.33 12.92
CA ALA A 108 4.77 -2.25 12.09
C ALA A 108 4.10 -3.64 11.98
N ARG A 109 3.02 -3.86 12.73
CA ARG A 109 2.12 -4.99 12.58
C ARG A 109 1.16 -4.67 11.44
N GLY A 110 1.62 -4.85 10.20
CA GLY A 110 0.70 -4.97 9.06
C GLY A 110 -0.41 -5.99 9.41
N ASP A 111 -1.59 -5.87 8.82
CA ASP A 111 -2.71 -6.75 9.11
C ASP A 111 -2.34 -8.22 8.85
N ARG A 112 -1.99 -8.95 9.92
CA ARG A 112 -1.57 -10.35 9.86
C ARG A 112 -2.71 -11.25 9.38
N SER A 113 -3.96 -10.80 9.46
CA SER A 113 -5.11 -11.55 8.96
C SER A 113 -5.08 -11.69 7.44
N ALA A 114 -4.40 -10.77 6.74
CA ALA A 114 -4.21 -10.80 5.31
C ALA A 114 -3.47 -12.07 4.84
N PHE A 115 -2.62 -12.65 5.68
CA PHE A 115 -1.79 -13.82 5.31
C PHE A 115 -2.38 -15.17 5.73
N THR A 116 -3.62 -15.18 6.22
CA THR A 116 -4.30 -16.40 6.67
C THR A 116 -4.51 -17.39 5.54
N THR A 117 -4.40 -18.67 5.87
CA THR A 117 -4.63 -19.78 4.95
C THR A 117 -6.12 -19.92 4.61
N PRO A 118 -6.52 -19.92 3.33
CA PRO A 118 -7.92 -20.05 2.93
C PRO A 118 -8.42 -21.50 2.94
N CYS A 119 -7.52 -22.48 2.98
CA CYS A 119 -7.89 -23.88 3.08
C CYS A 119 -8.45 -24.20 4.48
N PRO A 120 -9.47 -25.08 4.59
CA PRO A 120 -9.90 -25.58 5.89
C PRO A 120 -8.74 -26.30 6.58
N ARG A 121 -8.64 -26.10 7.90
CA ARG A 121 -7.59 -26.74 8.69
C ARG A 121 -7.73 -28.27 8.65
N PRO A 122 -6.68 -29.03 8.30
CA PRO A 122 -6.72 -30.49 8.31
C PRO A 122 -6.99 -31.07 9.71
N ALA A 123 -7.51 -32.30 9.75
CA ALA A 123 -7.58 -33.06 11.00
C ALA A 123 -6.17 -33.25 11.59
N GLY A 124 -5.96 -32.83 12.84
CA GLY A 124 -4.64 -32.83 13.48
C GLY A 124 -3.81 -31.56 13.22
N GLY A 125 -4.36 -30.58 12.51
CA GLY A 125 -3.72 -29.28 12.27
C GLY A 125 -2.73 -29.28 11.10
N TRP A 126 -2.04 -28.16 10.93
CA TRP A 126 -1.05 -27.94 9.86
C TRP A 126 0.31 -28.56 10.19
N ARG A 127 0.33 -29.86 10.50
CA ARG A 127 1.55 -30.60 10.82
C ARG A 127 2.25 -31.08 9.54
N PRO A 128 3.60 -31.17 9.54
CA PRO A 128 4.32 -31.80 8.43
C PRO A 128 3.88 -33.24 8.22
N VAL A 129 3.60 -33.59 6.96
CA VAL A 129 3.35 -34.97 6.52
C VAL A 129 4.66 -35.73 6.33
N ASP A 130 5.75 -35.02 6.03
CA ASP A 130 7.12 -35.53 5.99
C ASP A 130 8.06 -34.49 6.64
N PRO A 131 8.37 -34.61 7.95
CA PRO A 131 9.22 -33.65 8.65
C PRO A 131 10.64 -33.52 8.08
N ALA A 132 11.15 -34.52 7.37
CA ALA A 132 12.48 -34.46 6.73
C ALA A 132 12.47 -33.56 5.49
N LYS A 133 11.30 -33.36 4.88
CA LYS A 133 11.07 -32.44 3.74
C LYS A 133 10.41 -31.12 4.14
N ALA A 134 10.33 -30.83 5.43
CA ALA A 134 9.89 -29.56 5.96
C ALA A 134 11.12 -28.74 6.39
N THR A 135 11.94 -28.35 5.40
CA THR A 135 13.13 -27.51 5.57
C THR A 135 13.01 -26.24 4.73
N GLU A 136 13.86 -25.26 4.98
CA GLU A 136 13.88 -24.00 4.24
C GLU A 136 14.19 -24.23 2.76
N GLU A 137 15.16 -25.10 2.46
CA GLU A 137 15.56 -25.46 1.10
C GLU A 137 14.42 -26.17 0.35
N ALA A 138 13.73 -27.09 1.04
CA ALA A 138 12.58 -27.80 0.48
C ALA A 138 11.41 -26.85 0.19
N MET A 139 11.16 -25.87 1.07
CA MET A 139 10.15 -24.83 0.88
C MET A 139 10.48 -23.94 -0.32
N ALA A 140 11.71 -23.44 -0.42
CA ALA A 140 12.17 -22.64 -1.56
C ALA A 140 12.07 -23.44 -2.87
N ALA A 141 12.45 -24.72 -2.87
CA ALA A 141 12.31 -25.61 -4.01
C ALA A 141 10.84 -25.83 -4.41
N ALA A 142 9.94 -25.91 -3.44
CA ALA A 142 8.51 -26.06 -3.68
C ALA A 142 7.90 -24.81 -4.35
N ILE A 143 8.28 -23.61 -3.88
CA ILE A 143 7.88 -22.33 -4.48
C ILE A 143 8.42 -22.24 -5.92
N ALA A 144 9.71 -22.47 -6.12
CA ALA A 144 10.33 -22.44 -7.45
C ALA A 144 9.77 -23.50 -8.41
N ARG A 145 9.27 -24.63 -7.89
CA ARG A 145 8.52 -25.62 -8.67
C ARG A 145 7.14 -25.08 -9.04
N ALA A 146 6.41 -24.52 -8.08
CA ALA A 146 5.08 -23.96 -8.27
C ALA A 146 5.07 -22.86 -9.36
N GLU A 147 6.04 -21.96 -9.34
CA GLU A 147 6.21 -20.87 -10.32
C GLU A 147 6.29 -21.34 -11.78
N LYS A 148 6.74 -22.58 -12.00
CA LYS A 148 6.91 -23.19 -13.33
C LYS A 148 5.70 -23.99 -13.78
N LEU A 149 4.73 -24.21 -12.90
CA LEU A 149 3.53 -25.00 -13.21
C LEU A 149 2.49 -24.12 -13.93
N PRO A 150 1.69 -24.72 -14.83
CA PRO A 150 0.61 -24.00 -15.51
C PRO A 150 -0.33 -23.32 -14.54
N GLY A 151 -0.70 -22.07 -14.82
CA GLY A 151 -1.68 -21.34 -14.04
C GLY A 151 -1.19 -20.80 -12.70
N TYR A 152 0.11 -20.87 -12.37
CA TYR A 152 0.64 -20.32 -11.12
C TYR A 152 0.13 -18.88 -10.87
N GLY A 153 -0.45 -18.68 -9.69
CA GLY A 153 -1.14 -17.47 -9.27
C GLY A 153 -0.64 -16.89 -7.94
N GLY A 154 0.51 -17.37 -7.45
CA GLY A 154 1.23 -16.78 -6.32
C GLY A 154 1.38 -17.68 -5.10
N SER A 155 2.19 -17.21 -4.15
CA SER A 155 2.49 -17.93 -2.92
C SER A 155 2.67 -16.99 -1.71
N TRP A 156 2.36 -17.50 -0.52
CA TRP A 156 2.68 -16.83 0.76
C TRP A 156 2.79 -17.85 1.89
N LEU A 157 3.29 -17.39 3.03
CA LEU A 157 3.43 -18.17 4.25
C LEU A 157 2.43 -17.68 5.28
N ASP A 158 1.71 -18.61 5.89
CA ASP A 158 0.80 -18.31 6.99
C ASP A 158 1.47 -18.63 8.34
N GLN A 159 1.51 -17.60 9.18
CA GLN A 159 2.04 -17.59 10.54
C GLN A 159 0.96 -17.21 11.56
N SER A 160 -0.31 -17.06 11.16
CA SER A 160 -1.37 -16.52 12.00
C SER A 160 -1.73 -17.47 13.15
N TYR A 161 -1.54 -18.78 12.96
CA TYR A 161 -1.85 -19.78 13.98
C TYR A 161 -0.70 -20.04 14.96
N LEU A 162 0.43 -19.32 14.85
CA LEU A 162 1.56 -19.50 15.77
C LEU A 162 1.20 -19.15 17.21
N GLU A 163 0.28 -18.19 17.42
CA GLU A 163 -0.24 -17.80 18.74
C GLU A 163 -1.00 -18.93 19.44
N GLU A 164 -1.44 -19.95 18.69
CA GLU A 164 -2.08 -21.14 19.22
C GLU A 164 -1.07 -22.22 19.65
N ILE A 165 0.23 -22.01 19.40
CA ILE A 165 1.26 -23.00 19.69
C ILE A 165 1.82 -22.78 21.10
N ASP A 166 1.82 -23.84 21.90
CA ASP A 166 2.43 -23.85 23.23
C ASP A 166 3.88 -23.34 23.17
N GLY A 167 4.18 -22.30 23.96
CA GLY A 167 5.50 -21.68 24.05
C GLY A 167 5.80 -20.60 23.01
N PHE A 168 4.85 -20.26 22.13
CA PHE A 168 4.94 -19.03 21.33
C PHE A 168 4.46 -17.84 22.16
N ASP A 169 5.28 -16.79 22.19
CA ASP A 169 4.94 -15.51 22.80
C ASP A 169 5.26 -14.40 21.78
N PRO A 170 4.24 -13.71 21.22
CA PRO A 170 4.47 -12.65 20.24
C PRO A 170 5.15 -11.42 20.84
N GLY A 171 5.21 -11.30 22.18
CA GLY A 171 5.92 -10.26 22.91
C GLY A 171 7.40 -10.57 23.17
N ASP A 172 7.84 -11.81 22.98
CA ASP A 172 9.24 -12.23 23.18
C ASP A 172 9.97 -12.40 21.84
N PRO A 173 10.94 -11.52 21.50
CA PRO A 173 11.72 -11.62 20.27
C PRO A 173 12.41 -12.98 20.07
N ARG A 174 12.83 -13.64 21.15
CA ARG A 174 13.50 -14.96 21.06
C ARG A 174 12.51 -16.05 20.67
N SER A 175 11.27 -15.95 21.15
CA SER A 175 10.20 -16.86 20.78
C SER A 175 9.84 -16.70 19.31
N VAL A 176 9.73 -15.46 18.84
CA VAL A 176 9.49 -15.11 17.43
C VAL A 176 10.63 -15.63 16.54
N GLU A 177 11.88 -15.31 16.85
CA GLU A 177 13.05 -15.73 16.06
C GLU A 177 13.12 -17.25 15.90
N ARG A 178 12.84 -17.97 16.99
CA ARG A 178 12.91 -19.44 17.01
C ARG A 178 11.76 -20.13 16.26
N LEU A 179 10.55 -19.56 16.30
CA LEU A 179 9.33 -20.27 15.90
C LEU A 179 8.62 -19.68 14.69
N ALA A 180 8.78 -18.38 14.42
CA ALA A 180 8.05 -17.72 13.34
C ALA A 180 8.51 -18.18 11.95
N ASN A 181 9.78 -18.57 11.82
CA ASN A 181 10.36 -19.01 10.54
C ASN A 181 10.68 -20.51 10.50
N ASP A 182 10.21 -21.31 11.47
CA ASP A 182 10.39 -22.76 11.46
C ASP A 182 9.54 -23.39 10.34
N PRO A 183 10.12 -23.96 9.27
CA PRO A 183 9.37 -24.51 8.14
C PRO A 183 8.39 -25.64 8.52
N LYS A 184 8.57 -26.26 9.70
CA LYS A 184 7.66 -27.27 10.25
C LYS A 184 6.39 -26.67 10.85
N ARG A 185 6.36 -25.36 11.06
CA ARG A 185 5.28 -24.59 11.70
C ARG A 185 4.66 -23.56 10.78
N LEU A 186 4.99 -23.60 9.49
CA LEU A 186 4.43 -22.74 8.46
C LEU A 186 3.45 -23.51 7.59
N VAL A 187 2.45 -22.79 7.08
CA VAL A 187 1.66 -23.26 5.94
C VAL A 187 2.14 -22.55 4.70
N LEU A 188 2.67 -23.33 3.75
CA LEU A 188 2.92 -22.88 2.41
C LEU A 188 1.59 -22.79 1.66
N ASN A 189 1.18 -21.59 1.30
CA ASN A 189 0.01 -21.34 0.47
C ASN A 189 0.46 -21.18 -0.97
N LEU A 190 -0.10 -21.98 -1.87
CA LEU A 190 0.12 -21.87 -3.31
C LEU A 190 -1.23 -21.70 -4.02
N ARG A 191 -1.26 -20.83 -5.02
CA ARG A 191 -2.45 -20.58 -5.82
C ARG A 191 -2.23 -20.90 -7.29
N PHE A 192 -3.28 -21.41 -7.91
CA PHE A 192 -3.31 -21.68 -9.34
C PHE A 192 -4.65 -21.30 -9.95
N THR A 193 -4.65 -20.85 -11.21
CA THR A 193 -5.86 -20.79 -12.02
C THR A 193 -6.32 -22.21 -12.36
N GLY A 194 -7.63 -22.42 -12.46
CA GLY A 194 -8.20 -23.74 -12.67
C GLY A 194 -8.30 -24.60 -11.40
N ASP A 195 -8.08 -25.91 -11.53
CA ASP A 195 -8.07 -26.84 -10.40
C ASP A 195 -6.65 -26.99 -9.83
N PRO A 196 -6.36 -26.44 -8.63
CA PRO A 196 -5.01 -26.47 -8.06
C PRO A 196 -4.60 -27.87 -7.57
N THR A 197 -5.54 -28.79 -7.36
CA THR A 197 -5.27 -30.12 -6.82
C THR A 197 -4.45 -30.99 -7.79
N VAL A 198 -4.51 -30.71 -9.09
CA VAL A 198 -3.73 -31.40 -10.13
C VAL A 198 -2.21 -31.23 -9.93
N HIS A 199 -1.80 -30.21 -9.17
CA HIS A 199 -0.39 -29.90 -8.90
C HIS A 199 0.13 -30.51 -7.60
N GLU A 200 -0.74 -31.07 -6.74
CA GLU A 200 -0.35 -31.49 -5.39
C GLU A 200 0.80 -32.49 -5.38
N ARG A 201 0.72 -33.52 -6.23
CA ARG A 201 1.77 -34.55 -6.31
C ARG A 201 3.13 -33.94 -6.62
N ALA A 202 3.20 -33.01 -7.59
CA ALA A 202 4.45 -32.38 -8.01
C ALA A 202 5.07 -31.51 -6.90
N ILE A 203 4.24 -30.89 -6.06
CA ILE A 203 4.71 -30.12 -4.91
C ILE A 203 5.14 -31.05 -3.77
N ARG A 204 4.37 -32.10 -3.48
CA ARG A 204 4.65 -33.07 -2.41
C ARG A 204 5.89 -33.94 -2.66
N GLU A 205 6.36 -34.04 -3.91
CA GLU A 205 7.66 -34.63 -4.22
C GLU A 205 8.79 -33.97 -3.43
N VAL A 206 8.71 -32.64 -3.22
CA VAL A 206 9.74 -31.84 -2.56
C VAL A 206 9.32 -31.28 -1.20
N TRP A 207 8.02 -31.05 -0.96
CA TRP A 207 7.53 -30.38 0.25
C TRP A 207 6.76 -31.31 1.20
N GLY A 208 7.27 -31.43 2.43
CA GLY A 208 6.67 -32.22 3.49
C GLY A 208 5.91 -31.44 4.56
N GLY A 209 5.94 -30.10 4.54
CA GLY A 209 5.28 -29.25 5.55
C GLY A 209 3.78 -29.02 5.32
N GLY A 210 3.21 -28.05 6.03
CA GLY A 210 1.84 -27.59 5.82
C GLY A 210 1.67 -27.03 4.41
N LEU A 211 0.62 -27.42 3.69
CA LEU A 211 0.38 -27.03 2.30
C LEU A 211 -1.09 -26.73 2.08
N CYS A 212 -1.38 -25.53 1.61
CA CYS A 212 -2.69 -25.16 1.08
C CYS A 212 -2.58 -24.89 -0.42
N LEU A 213 -3.43 -25.56 -1.19
CA LEU A 213 -3.59 -25.33 -2.62
C LEU A 213 -4.96 -24.68 -2.84
N SER A 214 -4.98 -23.45 -3.34
CA SER A 214 -6.22 -22.69 -3.52
C SER A 214 -6.33 -22.07 -4.92
N ARG A 215 -7.54 -21.67 -5.30
CA ARG A 215 -7.80 -21.11 -6.63
C ARG A 215 -7.38 -19.64 -6.70
N ALA A 216 -6.71 -19.27 -7.78
CA ALA A 216 -6.52 -17.90 -8.22
C ALA A 216 -7.54 -17.55 -9.31
N GLN A 217 -7.98 -16.29 -9.34
CA GLN A 217 -8.75 -15.78 -10.47
C GLN A 217 -7.84 -15.47 -11.67
N ARG A 218 -6.58 -15.11 -11.41
CA ARG A 218 -5.57 -14.71 -12.41
C ARG A 218 -4.23 -15.32 -12.04
N SER A 219 -3.44 -15.59 -13.06
CA SER A 219 -2.06 -16.03 -12.89
C SER A 219 -1.14 -14.87 -12.52
N ALA A 220 0.00 -15.21 -11.90
CA ALA A 220 1.08 -14.29 -11.61
C ALA A 220 1.61 -13.62 -12.89
N ALA A 221 1.67 -14.38 -14.00
CA ALA A 221 2.07 -13.85 -15.29
C ALA A 221 1.11 -12.75 -15.80
N GLU A 222 -0.20 -12.97 -15.70
CA GLU A 222 -1.20 -11.98 -16.10
C GLU A 222 -1.11 -10.71 -15.24
N LEU A 223 -0.93 -10.85 -13.91
CA LEU A 223 -0.79 -9.70 -13.02
C LEU A 223 0.49 -8.91 -13.30
N ARG A 224 1.62 -9.57 -13.60
CA ARG A 224 2.85 -8.89 -14.02
C ARG A 224 2.67 -8.12 -15.33
N SER A 225 2.04 -8.72 -16.35
CA SER A 225 1.74 -8.01 -17.59
C SER A 225 0.80 -6.82 -17.38
N LEU A 226 -0.17 -6.95 -16.49
CA LEU A 226 -1.04 -5.86 -16.10
C LEU A 226 -0.27 -4.74 -15.37
N GLN A 227 0.61 -5.09 -14.43
CA GLN A 227 1.46 -4.15 -13.70
C GLN A 227 2.33 -3.35 -14.66
N GLU A 228 3.02 -4.02 -15.59
CA GLU A 228 3.87 -3.36 -16.59
C GLU A 228 3.08 -2.39 -17.48
N ARG A 229 1.84 -2.77 -17.86
CA ARG A 229 0.96 -1.89 -18.63
C ARG A 229 0.52 -0.68 -17.82
N ALA A 230 0.03 -0.90 -16.60
CA ALA A 230 -0.40 0.16 -15.70
C ALA A 230 0.74 1.14 -15.41
N GLN A 231 1.96 0.63 -15.20
CA GLN A 231 3.16 1.42 -14.99
C GLN A 231 3.52 2.35 -16.15
N LYS A 232 3.28 1.94 -17.39
CA LYS A 232 3.56 2.79 -18.57
C LYS A 232 2.52 3.89 -18.75
N GLU A 233 1.27 3.56 -18.43
CA GLU A 233 0.09 4.35 -18.78
C GLU A 233 -0.32 5.32 -17.68
N ILE A 234 -0.18 4.96 -16.40
CA ILE A 234 -0.52 5.82 -15.25
C ILE A 234 0.65 6.76 -14.98
N LYS A 235 0.37 8.06 -14.95
CA LYS A 235 1.36 9.11 -14.67
C LYS A 235 1.31 9.52 -13.20
N GLY A 236 2.43 10.05 -12.68
CA GLY A 236 2.50 10.55 -11.31
C GLY A 236 2.48 9.47 -10.21
N MET A 237 2.62 8.19 -10.58
CA MET A 237 2.77 7.10 -9.63
C MET A 237 4.21 7.02 -9.10
N TYR A 238 4.36 6.60 -7.85
CA TYR A 238 5.66 6.35 -7.20
C TYR A 238 5.93 4.85 -6.99
N SER A 239 4.91 3.98 -7.09
CA SER A 239 5.06 2.53 -6.98
C SER A 239 4.06 1.78 -7.86
N ALA A 240 4.42 0.54 -8.21
CA ALA A 240 3.53 -0.40 -8.87
C ALA A 240 3.91 -1.82 -8.43
N SER A 241 2.94 -2.61 -7.97
CA SER A 241 3.15 -3.97 -7.48
C SER A 241 1.97 -4.87 -7.83
N ALA A 242 2.26 -6.10 -8.24
CA ALA A 242 1.26 -7.15 -8.33
C ALA A 242 1.07 -7.80 -6.95
N ASP A 243 -0.14 -7.72 -6.40
CA ASP A 243 -0.54 -8.51 -5.23
C ASP A 243 -1.19 -9.80 -5.74
N GLU A 244 -0.40 -10.85 -5.88
CA GLU A 244 -0.84 -12.17 -6.34
C GLU A 244 -1.83 -12.83 -5.37
N ARG A 245 -1.74 -12.49 -4.08
CA ARG A 245 -2.65 -12.98 -3.04
C ARG A 245 -4.00 -12.26 -3.13
N ALA A 246 -4.03 -10.95 -3.32
CA ALA A 246 -5.28 -10.21 -3.54
C ALA A 246 -5.85 -10.40 -4.96
N GLY A 247 -5.00 -10.78 -5.91
CA GLY A 247 -5.38 -10.98 -7.32
C GLY A 247 -5.54 -9.67 -8.11
N HIS A 248 -4.86 -8.60 -7.70
CA HIS A 248 -4.89 -7.29 -8.34
C HIS A 248 -3.50 -6.66 -8.44
N VAL A 249 -3.41 -5.50 -9.10
CA VAL A 249 -2.22 -4.65 -9.10
C VAL A 249 -2.48 -3.43 -8.23
N THR A 250 -1.57 -3.12 -7.32
CA THR A 250 -1.58 -1.89 -6.54
C THR A 250 -0.66 -0.87 -7.19
N ILE A 251 -1.13 0.37 -7.32
CA ILE A 251 -0.37 1.49 -7.86
C ILE A 251 -0.36 2.61 -6.82
N GLY A 252 0.81 2.95 -6.30
CA GLY A 252 0.98 4.06 -5.38
C GLY A 252 1.01 5.39 -6.11
N VAL A 253 0.12 6.30 -5.73
CA VAL A 253 0.01 7.67 -6.25
C VAL A 253 0.03 8.68 -5.11
N TRP A 254 0.39 9.94 -5.38
CA TRP A 254 0.41 10.95 -4.32
C TRP A 254 -0.97 11.17 -3.70
N VAL A 255 -2.02 11.29 -4.53
CA VAL A 255 -3.42 11.37 -4.06
C VAL A 255 -4.27 10.40 -4.86
N ALA A 256 -4.89 9.43 -4.19
CA ALA A 256 -5.89 8.54 -4.79
C ALA A 256 -7.28 9.13 -4.60
N THR A 257 -7.87 9.70 -5.67
CA THR A 257 -9.24 10.23 -5.63
C THR A 257 -10.25 9.18 -6.09
N PRO A 258 -11.52 9.23 -5.64
CA PRO A 258 -12.57 8.37 -6.16
C PRO A 258 -12.77 8.51 -7.68
N GLN A 259 -12.53 9.71 -8.23
CA GLN A 259 -12.57 10.00 -9.65
C GLN A 259 -11.48 9.22 -10.39
N LEU A 260 -10.23 9.34 -9.94
CA LEU A 260 -9.08 8.64 -10.54
C LEU A 260 -9.24 7.13 -10.45
N GLN A 261 -9.74 6.60 -9.32
CA GLN A 261 -10.02 5.17 -9.19
C GLN A 261 -11.10 4.70 -10.19
N ARG A 262 -12.15 5.49 -10.42
CA ARG A 262 -13.18 5.15 -11.43
C ARG A 262 -12.59 5.12 -12.85
N GLU A 263 -11.75 6.10 -13.20
CA GLU A 263 -11.08 6.12 -14.50
C GLU A 263 -10.18 4.89 -14.71
N VAL A 264 -9.47 4.48 -13.65
CA VAL A 264 -8.66 3.26 -13.64
C VAL A 264 -9.55 2.00 -13.75
N ASP A 265 -10.64 1.93 -13.01
CA ASP A 265 -11.60 0.81 -13.06
C ASP A 265 -12.25 0.67 -14.44
N ASP A 266 -12.62 1.79 -15.08
CA ASP A 266 -13.20 1.81 -16.43
C ASP A 266 -12.22 1.29 -17.47
N LYS A 267 -10.92 1.57 -17.28
CA LYS A 267 -9.86 1.19 -18.21
C LYS A 267 -9.38 -0.25 -18.03
N TYR A 268 -9.13 -0.65 -16.79
CA TYR A 268 -8.50 -1.95 -16.49
C TYR A 268 -9.50 -3.00 -16.03
N GLY A 269 -10.73 -2.61 -15.69
CA GLY A 269 -11.71 -3.44 -15.04
C GLY A 269 -11.75 -3.18 -13.54
N LYS A 270 -12.96 -3.13 -12.98
CA LYS A 270 -13.22 -2.79 -11.59
C LYS A 270 -12.39 -3.62 -10.61
N GLY A 271 -11.62 -2.94 -9.76
CA GLY A 271 -10.82 -3.54 -8.69
C GLY A 271 -9.61 -4.35 -9.16
N LEU A 272 -9.29 -4.29 -10.45
CA LEU A 272 -8.13 -5.01 -11.01
C LEU A 272 -6.83 -4.21 -10.88
N VAL A 273 -6.94 -2.88 -10.92
CA VAL A 273 -5.86 -1.94 -10.55
C VAL A 273 -6.40 -1.06 -9.44
N VAL A 274 -5.76 -1.11 -8.27
CA VAL A 274 -6.17 -0.38 -7.06
C VAL A 274 -5.15 0.71 -6.78
N LEU A 275 -5.63 1.94 -6.62
CA LEU A 275 -4.80 3.09 -6.29
C LEU A 275 -4.64 3.22 -4.78
N GLU A 276 -3.41 3.42 -4.33
CA GLU A 276 -3.08 3.73 -2.95
C GLU A 276 -2.51 5.15 -2.88
N GLY A 277 -3.13 6.01 -2.09
CA GLY A 277 -2.71 7.40 -1.92
C GLY A 277 -1.69 7.54 -0.79
N PHE A 278 -0.53 8.13 -1.07
CA PHE A 278 0.43 8.46 0.00
C PHE A 278 -0.07 9.63 0.87
N LEU A 279 -0.63 10.65 0.24
CA LEU A 279 -1.30 11.77 0.88
C LEU A 279 -2.78 11.43 1.09
N THR A 280 -3.22 11.44 2.35
CA THR A 280 -4.60 11.14 2.74
C THR A 280 -5.33 12.42 3.13
N PRO A 281 -6.64 12.58 2.85
CA PRO A 281 -7.39 13.75 3.28
C PRO A 281 -7.38 13.89 4.82
N VAL A 282 -7.31 15.12 5.32
CA VAL A 282 -7.46 15.38 6.76
C VAL A 282 -8.94 15.25 7.14
N GLY A 283 -9.24 14.41 8.15
CA GLY A 283 -10.60 14.28 8.71
C GLY A 283 -11.54 13.36 7.93
N SER A 284 -11.00 12.52 7.04
CA SER A 284 -11.71 11.38 6.43
C SER A 284 -11.88 10.20 7.39
#